data_AF-A0A3M1D961-F1
#
_entry.id   AF-A0A3M1D961-F1
#
_cell.length_a   1.000
_cell.length_b   1.000
_cell.length_c   1.000
_cell.angle_alpha   90.00
_cell.angle_beta   90.00
_cell.angle_gamma   90.00
#
_symmetry.space_group_name_H-M   'P 1'
#
loop_
_entity.id
_entity.type
_entity.pdbx_description
1 polymer ?
#
loop_
_entity_poly.entity_id
_entity_poly.type
_entity_poly.pdbx_seq_one_letter_code
_entity_poly.pdbx_strand_id
1 'polypeptide(L)'
;MDGEEQKVQFSFTEEELKHLRLWRLAWSPLRIVLGLTLFSLVSGGFGRFFAAPPSRVFTVLFIVMVIVERLVQYPDLGGQRKDRGSVVALWCGFGLSYILAMIEYFHFPESWHLLRWNMWYVLAGGLFFACGQLLRVVAIRTLGRFFTVSVRVHEGHRVIKDGVYRRVRHPAYTGLWLIAFGFTLLFASAVGLLFFFTFGTGALLYRIRVEEGALVQQFGEEYVQYMKKTKRLVPFLI
;
A
#
# COMPACT_ATOMS: atom_id res chain seq x y z
N MET A 1 -32.59 -25.74 29.80
CA MET A 1 -32.82 -25.49 28.36
C MET A 1 -31.62 -24.75 27.87
N ASP A 2 -30.77 -25.50 27.18
CA ASP A 2 -29.46 -25.12 26.69
C ASP A 2 -29.55 -23.96 25.69
N GLY A 3 -28.90 -22.86 26.02
CA GLY A 3 -28.56 -21.83 25.04
C GLY A 3 -27.22 -22.20 24.45
N GLU A 4 -27.24 -22.91 23.33
CA GLU A 4 -26.05 -23.17 22.51
C GLU A 4 -25.35 -21.83 22.22
N GLU A 5 -24.21 -21.61 22.88
CA GLU A 5 -23.22 -20.64 22.44
C GLU A 5 -22.80 -21.05 21.02
N GLN A 6 -23.42 -20.43 20.03
CA GLN A 6 -23.03 -20.56 18.64
C GLN A 6 -21.67 -19.85 18.46
N LYS A 7 -20.59 -20.53 18.87
CA LYS A 7 -19.23 -20.24 18.44
C LYS A 7 -19.20 -20.39 16.93
N VAL A 8 -19.47 -19.31 16.20
CA VAL A 8 -19.09 -19.21 14.80
C VAL A 8 -17.58 -18.98 14.76
N GLN A 9 -16.86 -20.07 15.04
CA GLN A 9 -15.43 -20.20 14.87
C GLN A 9 -15.22 -20.40 13.37
N PHE A 10 -14.86 -19.34 12.63
CA PHE A 10 -14.32 -19.50 11.28
C PHE A 10 -13.00 -20.28 11.39
N SER A 11 -13.08 -21.60 11.40
CA SER A 11 -11.93 -22.49 11.33
C SER A 11 -11.73 -22.87 9.88
N PHE A 12 -11.09 -21.98 9.10
CA PHE A 12 -10.31 -22.52 8.00
C PHE A 12 -9.32 -23.50 8.62
N THR A 13 -9.33 -24.72 8.11
CA THR A 13 -8.37 -25.74 8.52
C THR A 13 -6.96 -25.24 8.20
N GLU A 14 -5.95 -25.68 8.96
CA GLU A 14 -4.54 -25.40 8.67
C GLU A 14 -4.17 -25.76 7.22
N GLU A 15 -4.83 -26.77 6.66
CA GLU A 15 -4.71 -27.18 5.25
C GLU A 15 -5.27 -26.17 4.26
N GLU A 16 -6.49 -25.64 4.49
CA GLU A 16 -7.05 -24.59 3.65
C GLU A 16 -6.24 -23.30 3.72
N LEU A 17 -5.74 -22.93 4.90
CA LEU A 17 -4.82 -21.81 5.07
C LEU A 17 -3.50 -22.04 4.32
N LYS A 18 -2.94 -23.26 4.36
CA LYS A 18 -1.77 -23.64 3.55
C LYS A 18 -2.06 -23.55 2.06
N HIS A 19 -3.18 -24.06 1.59
CA HIS A 19 -3.56 -24.02 0.18
C HIS A 19 -3.72 -22.57 -0.32
N LEU A 20 -4.42 -21.72 0.44
CA LEU A 20 -4.54 -20.28 0.14
C LEU A 20 -3.17 -19.57 0.14
N ARG A 21 -2.25 -19.96 1.04
CA ARG A 21 -0.87 -19.43 1.04
C ARG A 21 -0.09 -19.86 -0.20
N LEU A 22 -0.14 -21.14 -0.58
CA LEU A 22 0.55 -21.69 -1.76
C LEU A 22 0.02 -21.06 -3.05
N TRP A 23 -1.30 -20.95 -3.19
CA TRP A 23 -1.92 -20.30 -4.34
C TRP A 23 -1.52 -18.82 -4.43
N ARG A 24 -1.51 -18.09 -3.30
CA ARG A 24 -1.03 -16.70 -3.26
C ARG A 24 0.46 -16.57 -3.62
N LEU A 25 1.31 -17.51 -3.22
CA LEU A 25 2.73 -17.55 -3.58
C LEU A 25 2.91 -17.68 -5.09
N ALA A 26 2.16 -18.58 -5.74
CA ALA A 26 2.21 -18.81 -7.18
C ALA A 26 1.87 -17.57 -8.02
N TRP A 27 1.05 -16.64 -7.52
CA TRP A 27 0.69 -15.39 -8.21
C TRP A 27 1.71 -14.25 -8.02
N SER A 28 2.71 -14.41 -7.15
CA SER A 28 3.70 -13.35 -6.85
C SER A 28 4.68 -13.10 -8.01
N PRO A 29 5.27 -14.15 -8.63
CA PRO A 29 6.09 -13.98 -9.82
C PRO A 29 5.33 -13.28 -10.95
N LEU A 30 4.05 -13.62 -11.14
CA LEU A 30 3.22 -12.99 -12.19
C LEU A 30 3.06 -11.49 -11.96
N ARG A 31 2.85 -11.03 -10.72
CA ARG A 31 2.80 -9.59 -10.39
C ARG A 31 4.12 -8.88 -10.68
N ILE A 32 5.25 -9.54 -10.38
CA ILE A 32 6.58 -8.98 -10.66
C ILE A 32 6.76 -8.85 -12.17
N VAL A 33 6.48 -9.90 -12.93
CA VAL A 33 6.60 -9.91 -14.40
C VAL A 33 5.70 -8.86 -15.02
N LEU A 34 4.41 -8.83 -14.68
CA LEU A 34 3.47 -7.85 -15.23
C LEU A 34 3.87 -6.41 -14.89
N GLY A 35 4.28 -6.15 -13.66
CA GLY A 35 4.75 -4.83 -13.23
C GLY A 35 6.00 -4.39 -13.99
N LEU A 36 7.04 -5.23 -14.04
CA LEU A 36 8.29 -4.91 -14.74
C LEU A 36 8.08 -4.77 -16.24
N THR A 37 7.22 -5.58 -16.85
CA THR A 37 6.85 -5.45 -18.26
C THR A 37 6.16 -4.11 -18.52
N LEU A 38 5.16 -3.73 -17.72
CA LEU A 38 4.48 -2.43 -17.85
C LEU A 38 5.49 -1.27 -17.77
N PHE A 39 6.35 -1.27 -16.76
CA PHE A 39 7.36 -0.22 -16.58
C PHE A 39 8.38 -0.20 -17.72
N SER A 40 8.79 -1.36 -18.22
CA SER A 40 9.67 -1.47 -19.37
C SER A 40 9.04 -0.89 -20.64
N LEU A 41 7.72 -1.09 -20.84
CA LEU A 41 7.01 -0.54 -21.99
C LEU A 41 6.97 0.99 -21.92
N VAL A 42 6.68 1.56 -20.74
CA VAL A 42 6.67 3.01 -20.52
C VAL A 42 8.05 3.63 -20.79
N SER A 43 9.14 2.95 -20.41
CA SER A 43 10.51 3.46 -20.64
C SER A 43 11.05 3.25 -22.06
N GLY A 44 10.31 2.57 -22.95
CA GLY A 44 10.76 2.25 -24.30
C GLY A 44 11.66 1.01 -24.40
N GLY A 45 11.47 0.03 -23.50
CA GLY A 45 12.14 -1.27 -23.49
C GLY A 45 12.97 -1.54 -22.24
N PHE A 46 13.25 -2.83 -21.98
CA PHE A 46 14.03 -3.28 -20.82
C PHE A 46 15.44 -2.69 -20.74
N GLY A 47 16.12 -2.54 -21.89
CA GLY A 47 17.47 -1.96 -21.93
C GLY A 47 17.50 -0.53 -21.40
N ARG A 48 16.56 0.32 -21.85
CA ARG A 48 16.42 1.70 -21.36
C ARG A 48 16.01 1.74 -19.90
N PHE A 49 15.09 0.86 -19.49
CA PHE A 49 14.65 0.75 -18.11
C PHE A 49 15.81 0.47 -17.17
N PHE A 50 16.58 -0.60 -17.40
CA PHE A 50 17.64 -1.03 -16.49
C PHE A 50 18.94 -0.22 -16.59
N ALA A 51 19.14 0.53 -17.68
CA ALA A 51 20.24 1.49 -17.76
C ALA A 51 20.11 2.61 -16.71
N ALA A 52 18.88 3.01 -16.37
CA ALA A 52 18.63 4.06 -15.38
C ALA A 52 18.92 3.59 -13.93
N PRO A 53 19.78 4.30 -13.17
CA PRO A 53 19.95 4.04 -11.74
C PRO A 53 18.65 3.96 -10.92
N PRO A 54 17.67 4.89 -11.06
CA PRO A 54 16.45 4.83 -10.24
C PRO A 54 15.61 3.60 -10.53
N SER A 55 15.55 3.12 -11.76
CA SER A 55 14.84 1.89 -12.12
C SER A 55 15.45 0.64 -11.50
N ARG A 56 16.78 0.57 -11.39
CA ARG A 56 17.47 -0.54 -10.71
C ARG A 56 17.13 -0.58 -9.22
N VAL A 57 17.25 0.58 -8.55
CA VAL A 57 16.89 0.74 -7.14
C VAL A 57 15.42 0.38 -6.92
N PHE A 58 14.52 0.94 -7.73
CA PHE A 58 13.11 0.63 -7.69
C PHE A 58 12.85 -0.87 -7.88
N THR A 59 13.49 -1.52 -8.85
CA THR A 59 13.29 -2.96 -9.12
C THR A 59 13.64 -3.80 -7.91
N VAL A 60 14.81 -3.54 -7.28
CA VAL A 60 15.22 -4.25 -6.07
C VAL A 60 14.20 -4.03 -4.95
N LEU A 61 13.82 -2.78 -4.68
CA LEU A 61 12.85 -2.45 -3.63
C LEU A 61 11.46 -3.04 -3.91
N PHE A 62 11.04 -3.10 -5.17
CA PHE A 62 9.76 -3.67 -5.60
C PHE A 62 9.74 -5.19 -5.45
N ILE A 63 10.81 -5.88 -5.85
CA ILE A 63 10.92 -7.33 -5.64
C ILE A 63 10.93 -7.65 -4.15
N VAL A 64 11.73 -6.92 -3.36
CA VAL A 64 11.77 -7.05 -1.90
C VAL A 64 10.39 -6.80 -1.30
N MET A 65 9.69 -5.74 -1.71
CA MET A 65 8.31 -5.47 -1.31
C MET A 65 7.39 -6.66 -1.60
N VAL A 66 7.40 -7.18 -2.84
CA VAL A 66 6.54 -8.30 -3.20
C VAL A 66 6.84 -9.52 -2.35
N ILE A 67 8.11 -9.85 -2.11
CA ILE A 67 8.49 -10.98 -1.25
C ILE A 67 8.01 -10.74 0.19
N VAL A 68 8.32 -9.58 0.76
CA VAL A 68 7.99 -9.24 2.15
C VAL A 68 6.48 -9.20 2.37
N GLU A 69 5.71 -8.58 1.48
CA GLU A 69 4.24 -8.60 1.56
C GLU A 69 3.70 -10.02 1.62
N ARG A 70 4.29 -10.94 0.86
CA ARG A 70 3.84 -12.34 0.80
C ARG A 70 4.18 -13.13 2.06
N LEU A 71 5.33 -12.84 2.67
CA LEU A 71 5.73 -13.46 3.93
C LEU A 71 4.92 -12.92 5.12
N VAL A 72 4.44 -11.68 5.06
CA VAL A 72 3.84 -10.98 6.20
C VAL A 72 2.31 -10.92 6.15
N GLN A 73 1.69 -10.85 4.96
CA GLN A 73 0.24 -10.73 4.86
C GLN A 73 -0.48 -12.06 5.03
N TYR A 74 -1.41 -12.12 5.99
CA TYR A 74 -2.35 -13.23 6.11
C TYR A 74 -3.24 -13.34 4.85
N PRO A 75 -3.69 -14.57 4.49
CA PRO A 75 -4.69 -14.75 3.45
C PRO A 75 -5.91 -13.88 3.73
N ASP A 76 -6.49 -13.27 2.70
CA ASP A 76 -7.74 -12.54 2.84
C ASP A 76 -8.84 -13.56 3.17
N LEU A 77 -9.35 -13.53 4.41
CA LEU A 77 -10.20 -14.59 4.97
C LEU A 77 -11.68 -14.50 4.56
N GLY A 78 -12.05 -13.59 3.66
CA GLY A 78 -13.47 -13.36 3.34
C GLY A 78 -14.00 -12.08 3.99
N GLY A 79 -15.33 -11.88 4.00
CA GLY A 79 -16.01 -10.73 4.61
C GLY A 79 -16.76 -9.83 3.64
N GLN A 80 -17.76 -9.10 4.13
CA GLN A 80 -18.60 -8.24 3.29
C GLN A 80 -17.79 -7.04 2.76
N ARG A 81 -17.69 -6.92 1.43
CA ARG A 81 -17.00 -5.83 0.75
C ARG A 81 -17.86 -4.56 0.79
N LYS A 82 -17.53 -3.62 1.67
CA LYS A 82 -18.17 -2.28 1.71
C LYS A 82 -17.40 -1.21 0.91
N ASP A 83 -16.61 -1.64 -0.07
CA ASP A 83 -15.76 -0.76 -0.88
C ASP A 83 -16.58 -0.01 -1.94
N ARG A 84 -16.61 1.32 -1.87
CA ARG A 84 -17.32 2.21 -2.81
C ARG A 84 -16.44 2.65 -3.98
N GLY A 85 -15.74 1.72 -4.62
CA GLY A 85 -14.79 2.02 -5.71
C GLY A 85 -13.50 2.72 -5.26
N SER A 86 -13.29 2.88 -3.96
CA SER A 86 -12.13 3.60 -3.40
C SER A 86 -10.80 2.88 -3.66
N VAL A 87 -10.81 1.54 -3.81
CA VAL A 87 -9.63 0.80 -4.26
C VAL A 87 -9.24 1.19 -5.68
N VAL A 88 -10.21 1.27 -6.60
CA VAL A 88 -9.96 1.65 -8.00
C VAL A 88 -9.43 3.08 -8.07
N ALA A 89 -10.04 4.01 -7.33
CA ALA A 89 -9.56 5.39 -7.25
C ALA A 89 -8.10 5.46 -6.79
N LEU A 90 -7.70 4.63 -5.81
CA LEU A 90 -6.34 4.56 -5.32
C LEU A 90 -5.36 4.02 -6.36
N TRP A 91 -5.71 2.93 -7.06
CA TRP A 91 -4.89 2.39 -8.14
C TRP A 91 -4.74 3.37 -9.29
N CYS A 92 -5.82 4.02 -9.71
CA CYS A 92 -5.77 5.03 -10.76
C CYS A 92 -4.96 6.25 -10.32
N GLY A 93 -5.16 6.76 -9.09
CA GLY A 93 -4.47 7.94 -8.57
C GLY A 93 -2.96 7.75 -8.48
N PHE A 94 -2.49 6.72 -7.76
CA PHE A 94 -1.06 6.45 -7.67
C PHE A 94 -0.48 5.88 -8.96
N GLY A 95 -1.20 5.00 -9.66
CA GLY A 95 -0.77 4.45 -10.95
C GLY A 95 -0.54 5.53 -12.00
N LEU A 96 -1.45 6.50 -12.11
CA LEU A 96 -1.29 7.66 -12.99
C LEU A 96 -0.05 8.46 -12.62
N SER A 97 0.16 8.75 -11.33
CA SER A 97 1.36 9.48 -10.87
C SER A 97 2.66 8.74 -11.21
N TYR A 98 2.67 7.40 -11.12
CA TYR A 98 3.85 6.59 -11.45
C TYR A 98 4.15 6.57 -12.95
N ILE A 99 3.11 6.38 -13.77
CA ILE A 99 3.25 6.38 -15.22
C ILE A 99 3.75 7.74 -15.71
N LEU A 100 3.15 8.83 -15.23
CA LEU A 100 3.58 10.18 -15.59
C LEU A 100 5.01 10.46 -15.11
N ALA A 101 5.39 9.98 -13.92
CA ALA A 101 6.76 10.13 -13.44
C ALA A 101 7.79 9.47 -14.33
N MET A 102 7.47 8.26 -14.80
CA MET A 102 8.34 7.55 -15.74
C MET A 102 8.33 8.18 -17.13
N ILE A 103 7.18 8.64 -17.63
CA ILE A 103 7.10 9.33 -18.92
C ILE A 103 8.00 10.56 -18.92
N GLU A 104 7.90 11.39 -17.88
CA GLU A 104 8.74 12.58 -17.72
C GLU A 104 10.22 12.21 -17.69
N TYR A 105 10.62 11.25 -16.85
CA TYR A 105 12.02 10.84 -16.72
C TYR A 105 12.65 10.27 -18.01
N PHE A 106 11.90 9.44 -18.76
CA PHE A 106 12.43 8.71 -19.91
C PHE A 106 12.29 9.44 -21.25
N HIS A 107 11.24 10.25 -21.42
CA HIS A 107 10.92 10.92 -22.69
C HIS A 107 11.18 12.42 -22.66
N PHE A 108 11.27 13.03 -21.48
CA PHE A 108 11.56 14.46 -21.32
C PHE A 108 12.82 14.67 -20.45
N PRO A 109 14.00 14.21 -20.92
CA PRO A 109 15.24 14.29 -20.13
C PRO A 109 15.74 15.73 -19.91
N GLU A 110 15.32 16.67 -20.77
CA GLU A 110 15.82 18.05 -20.73
C GLU A 110 15.14 18.91 -19.68
N SER A 111 13.93 18.57 -19.26
CA SER A 111 13.13 19.44 -18.41
C SER A 111 13.63 19.50 -16.95
N TRP A 112 14.49 18.57 -16.51
CA TRP A 112 15.15 18.59 -15.18
C TRP A 112 16.60 18.06 -15.21
N HIS A 113 17.41 18.57 -16.13
CA HIS A 113 18.81 18.16 -16.31
C HIS A 113 19.65 18.29 -15.02
N LEU A 114 19.47 19.32 -14.19
CA LEU A 114 20.22 19.49 -12.95
C LEU A 114 19.85 18.48 -11.85
N LEU A 115 18.59 18.07 -11.78
CA LEU A 115 18.18 17.05 -10.81
C LEU A 115 18.55 15.66 -11.29
N ARG A 116 18.38 15.31 -12.57
CA ARG A 116 18.57 13.94 -13.11
C ARG A 116 19.97 13.35 -12.91
N TRP A 117 21.01 14.16 -12.75
CA TRP A 117 22.38 13.67 -12.51
C TRP A 117 22.75 13.59 -11.03
N ASN A 118 21.89 14.10 -10.15
CA ASN A 118 22.17 14.21 -8.73
C ASN A 118 21.73 12.96 -7.95
N MET A 119 22.64 12.04 -7.62
CA MET A 119 22.26 10.77 -6.97
C MET A 119 21.49 10.90 -5.62
N TRP A 120 21.47 12.09 -5.00
CA TRP A 120 20.72 12.34 -3.76
C TRP A 120 19.22 12.07 -3.87
N TYR A 121 18.55 12.34 -5.01
CA TYR A 121 17.12 12.01 -5.14
C TYR A 121 16.88 10.50 -5.21
N VAL A 122 17.81 9.74 -5.78
CA VAL A 122 17.73 8.26 -5.84
C VAL A 122 17.82 7.71 -4.42
N LEU A 123 18.76 8.22 -3.63
CA LEU A 123 18.94 7.82 -2.23
C LEU A 123 17.74 8.24 -1.38
N ALA A 124 17.27 9.48 -1.51
CA ALA A 124 16.12 9.99 -0.77
C ALA A 124 14.84 9.22 -1.13
N GLY A 125 14.55 9.06 -2.43
CA GLY A 125 13.40 8.31 -2.92
C GLY A 125 13.43 6.84 -2.50
N GLY A 126 14.60 6.19 -2.61
CA GLY A 126 14.81 4.84 -2.12
C GLY A 126 14.60 4.70 -0.62
N LEU A 127 15.08 5.67 0.17
CA LEU A 127 14.88 5.72 1.62
C LEU A 127 13.40 5.88 1.98
N PHE A 128 12.68 6.83 1.38
CA PHE A 128 11.24 7.02 1.61
C PHE A 128 10.45 5.76 1.24
N PHE A 129 10.79 5.13 0.11
CA PHE A 129 10.18 3.88 -0.31
C PHE A 129 10.41 2.77 0.73
N ALA A 130 11.67 2.55 1.14
CA ALA A 130 12.03 1.54 2.13
C ALA A 130 11.36 1.78 3.49
N CYS A 131 11.35 3.02 3.98
CA CYS A 131 10.66 3.41 5.21
C CYS A 131 9.15 3.16 5.13
N GLY A 132 8.54 3.48 3.98
CA GLY A 132 7.13 3.19 3.74
C GLY A 132 6.82 1.70 3.75
N GLN A 133 7.69 0.86 3.20
CA GLN A 133 7.56 -0.60 3.29
C GLN A 133 7.68 -1.10 4.71
N LEU A 134 8.69 -0.63 5.45
CA LEU A 134 8.89 -1.02 6.84
C LEU A 134 7.67 -0.68 7.69
N LEU A 135 7.12 0.52 7.52
CA LEU A 135 5.92 0.93 8.25
C LEU A 135 4.71 0.07 7.91
N ARG A 136 4.53 -0.32 6.63
CA ARG A 136 3.46 -1.26 6.24
C ARG A 136 3.66 -2.64 6.85
N VAL A 137 4.87 -3.16 6.87
CA VAL A 137 5.19 -4.43 7.51
C VAL A 137 4.85 -4.41 9.00
N VAL A 138 5.27 -3.35 9.70
CA VAL A 138 4.94 -3.18 11.12
C VAL A 138 3.44 -3.08 11.33
N ALA A 139 2.73 -2.31 10.50
CA ALA A 139 1.28 -2.19 10.56
C ALA A 139 0.57 -3.54 10.33
N ILE A 140 0.95 -4.27 9.27
CA ILE A 140 0.36 -5.58 8.95
C ILE A 140 0.64 -6.59 10.08
N ARG A 141 1.87 -6.62 10.62
CA ARG A 141 2.21 -7.51 11.75
C ARG A 141 1.44 -7.15 13.02
N THR A 142 1.23 -5.87 13.29
CA THR A 142 0.47 -5.41 14.47
C THR A 142 -1.01 -5.75 14.35
N LEU A 143 -1.60 -5.62 13.15
CA LEU A 143 -3.00 -5.99 12.92
C LEU A 143 -3.19 -7.52 12.79
N GLY A 144 -2.14 -8.25 12.37
CA GLY A 144 -2.14 -9.70 12.23
C GLY A 144 -3.25 -10.19 11.31
N ARG A 145 -4.02 -11.18 11.78
CA ARG A 145 -5.16 -11.77 11.04
C ARG A 145 -6.30 -10.79 10.73
N PHE A 146 -6.32 -9.62 11.37
CA PHE A 146 -7.34 -8.59 11.13
C PHE A 146 -6.96 -7.64 9.98
N PHE A 147 -5.74 -7.75 9.44
CA PHE A 147 -5.35 -6.98 8.25
C PHE A 147 -6.10 -7.48 7.01
N THR A 148 -6.93 -6.62 6.44
CA THR A 148 -7.67 -6.89 5.19
C THR A 148 -7.35 -5.81 4.16
N VAL A 149 -7.04 -6.22 2.92
CA VAL A 149 -6.72 -5.30 1.80
C VAL A 149 -7.98 -4.56 1.33
N SER A 150 -9.15 -5.14 1.57
CA SER A 150 -10.45 -4.51 1.34
C SER A 150 -11.14 -4.28 2.67
N VAL A 151 -11.89 -3.19 2.80
CA VAL A 151 -12.70 -2.88 3.98
C VAL A 151 -13.69 -4.02 4.18
N ARG A 152 -13.33 -4.97 5.04
CA ARG A 152 -14.11 -6.17 5.31
C ARG A 152 -14.40 -6.26 6.80
N VAL A 153 -15.69 -6.31 7.06
CA VAL A 153 -16.27 -6.48 8.39
C VAL A 153 -16.32 -7.99 8.65
N HIS A 154 -15.62 -8.44 9.68
CA HIS A 154 -15.71 -9.81 10.19
C HIS A 154 -16.50 -9.82 11.50
N GLU A 155 -17.27 -10.87 11.75
CA GLU A 155 -17.86 -11.12 13.08
C GLU A 155 -16.74 -11.46 14.08
N GLY A 156 -16.76 -10.84 15.27
CA GLY A 156 -15.68 -10.96 16.27
C GLY A 156 -14.46 -10.05 16.05
N HIS A 157 -14.49 -9.19 15.03
CA HIS A 157 -13.48 -8.15 14.85
C HIS A 157 -13.48 -7.20 16.05
N ARG A 158 -12.30 -6.78 16.53
CA ARG A 158 -12.15 -5.79 17.62
C ARG A 158 -11.29 -4.65 17.13
N VAL A 159 -11.49 -3.45 17.68
CA VAL A 159 -10.62 -2.31 17.38
C VAL A 159 -9.25 -2.58 18.01
N ILE A 160 -8.25 -2.90 17.18
CA ILE A 160 -6.86 -3.06 17.62
C ILE A 160 -6.29 -1.68 17.94
N LYS A 161 -5.76 -1.53 19.16
CA LYS A 161 -5.22 -0.26 19.70
C LYS A 161 -3.75 -0.40 20.12
N ASP A 162 -3.10 -1.48 19.72
CA ASP A 162 -1.75 -1.85 20.13
C ASP A 162 -0.68 -1.33 19.18
N GLY A 163 0.56 -1.25 19.66
CA GLY A 163 1.73 -0.85 18.87
C GLY A 163 1.55 0.49 18.16
N VAL A 164 1.76 0.50 16.85
CA VAL A 164 1.62 1.71 16.02
C VAL A 164 0.18 2.24 15.96
N TYR A 165 -0.82 1.37 16.14
CA TYR A 165 -2.24 1.74 16.13
C TYR A 165 -2.64 2.56 17.37
N ARG A 166 -1.87 2.49 18.45
CA ARG A 166 -2.12 3.34 19.63
C ARG A 166 -2.04 4.85 19.33
N ARG A 167 -1.27 5.24 18.31
CA ARG A 167 -1.01 6.65 17.97
C ARG A 167 -1.61 7.05 16.62
N VAL A 168 -1.58 6.15 15.64
CA VAL A 168 -2.01 6.41 14.27
C VAL A 168 -2.99 5.33 13.85
N ARG A 169 -4.20 5.70 13.42
CA ARG A 169 -5.22 4.72 13.03
C ARG A 169 -4.99 4.10 11.64
N HIS A 170 -4.25 4.77 10.75
CA HIS A 170 -3.92 4.26 9.42
C HIS A 170 -2.41 4.23 9.10
N PRO A 171 -1.60 3.46 9.85
CA PRO A 171 -0.15 3.40 9.62
C PRO A 171 0.21 2.71 8.30
N ALA A 172 -0.58 1.72 7.87
CA ALA A 172 -0.38 1.07 6.56
C ALA A 172 -0.61 2.03 5.38
N TYR A 173 -1.59 2.93 5.48
CA TYR A 173 -1.82 3.97 4.46
C TYR A 173 -0.75 5.05 4.49
N THR A 174 -0.22 5.38 5.66
CA THR A 174 0.97 6.25 5.76
C THR A 174 2.14 5.61 5.00
N GLY A 175 2.40 4.32 5.23
CA GLY A 175 3.48 3.64 4.52
C GLY A 175 3.24 3.54 3.00
N LEU A 176 1.99 3.38 2.57
CA LEU A 176 1.63 3.42 1.15
C LEU A 176 1.89 4.79 0.52
N TRP A 177 1.54 5.86 1.24
CA TRP A 177 1.82 7.23 0.81
C TRP A 177 3.32 7.48 0.67
N LEU A 178 4.13 7.02 1.65
CA LEU A 178 5.60 7.12 1.60
C LEU A 178 6.22 6.32 0.44
N ILE A 179 5.68 5.14 0.12
CA ILE A 179 6.10 4.33 -1.03
C ILE A 179 5.86 5.11 -2.33
N ALA A 180 4.67 5.69 -2.46
CA ALA A 180 4.30 6.44 -3.66
C ALA A 180 5.09 7.75 -3.80
N PHE A 181 5.35 8.44 -2.70
CA PHE A 181 6.23 9.60 -2.67
C PHE A 181 7.69 9.22 -3.01
N GLY A 182 8.20 8.13 -2.44
CA GLY A 182 9.53 7.62 -2.74
C GLY A 182 9.69 7.25 -4.22
N PHE A 183 8.65 6.69 -4.84
CA PHE A 183 8.64 6.40 -6.28
C PHE A 183 8.76 7.66 -7.13
N THR A 184 7.95 8.69 -6.88
CA THR A 184 8.01 9.93 -7.67
C THR A 184 9.35 10.67 -7.49
N LEU A 185 9.92 10.60 -6.29
CA LEU A 185 11.27 11.09 -6.02
C LEU A 185 12.38 10.28 -6.71
N LEU A 186 12.28 8.95 -6.77
CA LEU A 186 13.24 8.10 -7.50
C LEU A 186 13.37 8.55 -8.95
N PHE A 187 12.26 8.92 -9.60
CA PHE A 187 12.26 9.39 -10.99
C PHE A 187 12.45 10.91 -11.11
N ALA A 188 12.75 11.62 -10.01
CA ALA A 188 12.96 13.07 -9.96
C ALA A 188 11.86 13.87 -10.70
N SER A 189 10.61 13.40 -10.60
CA SER A 189 9.54 13.87 -11.47
C SER A 189 8.65 14.93 -10.81
N ALA A 190 8.63 16.14 -11.36
CA ALA A 190 7.76 17.22 -10.92
C ALA A 190 6.29 16.95 -11.29
N VAL A 191 6.01 16.47 -12.51
CA VAL A 191 4.65 16.10 -12.94
C VAL A 191 4.14 14.92 -12.11
N GLY A 192 4.98 13.91 -11.87
CA GLY A 192 4.66 12.78 -11.00
C GLY A 192 4.31 13.23 -9.59
N LEU A 193 5.10 14.14 -9.00
CA LEU A 193 4.82 14.72 -7.68
C LEU A 193 3.51 15.51 -7.66
N LEU A 194 3.23 16.32 -8.67
CA LEU A 194 1.98 17.08 -8.77
C LEU A 194 0.76 16.14 -8.75
N PHE A 195 0.76 15.09 -9.58
CA PHE A 195 -0.33 14.13 -9.65
C PHE A 195 -0.42 13.23 -8.40
N PHE A 196 0.72 12.96 -7.75
CA PHE A 196 0.76 12.28 -6.47
C PHE A 196 0.09 13.09 -5.34
N PHE A 197 0.40 14.39 -5.22
CA PHE A 197 -0.20 15.24 -4.18
C PHE A 197 -1.68 15.56 -4.45
N THR A 198 -2.09 15.62 -5.70
CA THR A 198 -3.48 15.91 -6.08
C THR A 198 -4.32 14.63 -6.13
N PHE A 199 -4.13 13.78 -7.15
CA PHE A 199 -4.94 12.59 -7.39
C PHE A 199 -4.61 11.43 -6.46
N GLY A 200 -3.32 11.14 -6.25
CA GLY A 200 -2.89 10.03 -5.38
C GLY A 200 -3.32 10.22 -3.93
N THR A 201 -2.96 11.38 -3.36
CA THR A 201 -3.32 11.73 -1.98
C THR A 201 -4.82 11.93 -1.82
N GLY A 202 -5.50 12.57 -2.78
CA GLY A 202 -6.95 12.69 -2.78
C GLY A 202 -7.67 11.34 -2.76
N ALA A 203 -7.22 10.39 -3.58
CA ALA A 203 -7.76 9.03 -3.61
C ALA A 203 -7.50 8.27 -2.32
N LEU A 204 -6.32 8.43 -1.71
CA LEU A 204 -6.00 7.83 -0.41
C LEU A 204 -6.92 8.38 0.71
N LEU A 205 -7.13 9.69 0.73
CA LEU A 205 -8.03 10.33 1.70
C LEU A 205 -9.48 9.90 1.49
N TYR A 206 -9.92 9.74 0.24
CA TYR A 206 -11.22 9.16 -0.07
C TYR A 206 -11.35 7.72 0.46
N ARG A 207 -10.33 6.89 0.22
CA ARG A 207 -10.27 5.51 0.75
C ARG A 207 -10.37 5.48 2.27
N ILE A 208 -9.61 6.33 2.96
CA ILE A 208 -9.65 6.43 4.42
C ILE A 208 -11.04 6.82 4.91
N ARG A 209 -11.72 7.77 4.25
CA ARG A 209 -13.09 8.17 4.64
C ARG A 209 -14.09 7.03 4.49
N VAL A 210 -14.02 6.28 3.38
CA VAL A 210 -14.89 5.11 3.15
C VAL A 210 -14.66 4.04 4.22
N GLU A 211 -13.40 3.77 4.56
CA GLU A 211 -13.04 2.81 5.60
C GLU A 211 -13.46 3.26 7.00
N GLU A 212 -13.15 4.50 7.39
CA GLU A 212 -13.58 5.07 8.68
C GLU A 212 -15.11 5.02 8.80
N GLY A 213 -15.86 5.34 7.74
CA GLY A 213 -17.32 5.24 7.74
C GLY A 213 -17.83 3.82 7.96
N ALA A 214 -17.21 2.82 7.32
CA ALA A 214 -17.57 1.41 7.53
C ALA A 214 -17.22 0.92 8.93
N LEU A 215 -16.07 1.35 9.48
CA LEU A 215 -15.63 1.00 10.84
C LEU A 215 -16.54 1.65 11.90
N VAL A 216 -16.96 2.91 11.72
CA VAL A 216 -17.94 3.55 12.61
C VAL A 216 -19.28 2.83 12.56
N GLN A 217 -19.77 2.44 11.38
CA GLN A 217 -21.01 1.67 11.25
C GLN A 217 -20.94 0.32 11.97
N GLN A 218 -19.77 -0.31 12.02
CA GLN A 218 -19.59 -1.61 12.67
C GLN A 218 -19.38 -1.49 14.18
N PHE A 219 -18.51 -0.58 14.62
CA PHE A 219 -18.02 -0.50 15.99
C PHE A 219 -18.65 0.62 16.82
N GLY A 220 -19.46 1.48 16.19
CA GLY A 220 -20.15 2.58 16.84
C GLY A 220 -19.22 3.47 17.67
N GLU A 221 -19.63 3.72 18.90
CA GLU A 221 -18.95 4.64 19.82
C GLU A 221 -17.53 4.19 20.16
N GLU A 222 -17.24 2.88 20.16
CA GLU A 222 -15.89 2.38 20.49
C GLU A 222 -14.84 2.93 19.51
N TYR A 223 -15.16 2.92 18.21
CA TYR A 223 -14.27 3.43 17.19
C TYR A 223 -14.24 4.95 17.16
N VAL A 224 -15.36 5.62 17.45
CA VAL A 224 -15.40 7.09 17.61
C VAL A 224 -14.45 7.55 18.73
N GLN A 225 -14.46 6.87 19.88
CA GLN A 225 -13.54 7.16 20.98
C GLN A 225 -12.07 6.90 20.62
N TYR A 226 -11.82 5.84 19.83
CA TYR A 226 -10.49 5.58 19.30
C TYR A 226 -10.01 6.66 18.31
N MET A 227 -10.89 7.16 17.45
CA MET A 227 -10.58 8.26 16.52
C MET A 227 -10.20 9.55 17.26
N LYS A 228 -10.83 9.84 18.41
CA LYS A 228 -10.49 11.00 19.25
C LYS A 228 -9.08 10.90 19.87
N LYS A 229 -8.61 9.69 20.15
CA LYS A 229 -7.32 9.43 20.82
C LYS A 229 -6.15 9.21 19.86
N THR A 230 -6.41 9.14 18.55
CA THR A 230 -5.39 8.83 17.52
C THR A 230 -5.35 9.87 16.42
N LYS A 231 -4.20 9.97 15.74
CA LYS A 231 -4.07 10.72 14.49
C LYS A 231 -4.49 9.85 13.30
N ARG A 232 -4.94 10.48 12.21
CA ARG A 232 -5.38 9.76 11.00
C ARG A 232 -4.21 9.03 10.35
N LEU A 233 -3.16 9.77 10.08
CA LEU A 233 -1.89 9.34 9.52
C LEU A 233 -0.76 9.81 10.43
N VAL A 234 0.48 9.38 10.16
CA VAL A 234 1.63 9.89 10.92
C VAL A 234 1.71 11.42 10.71
N PRO A 235 1.83 12.20 11.80
CA PRO A 235 1.87 13.66 11.70
C PRO A 235 3.00 14.15 10.78
N PHE A 236 2.78 15.29 10.12
CA PHE A 236 3.66 15.93 9.13
C PHE A 236 3.72 15.29 7.74
N LEU A 237 3.01 14.19 7.50
CA LEU A 237 2.98 13.56 6.17
C LEU A 237 1.78 14.00 5.31
N ILE A 238 0.66 14.45 5.90
CA ILE A 238 -0.55 14.96 5.22
C ILE A 238 -1.32 15.90 6.16
#